data_AF-A0A7J8CKL6-F1
#
_entry.id   AF-A0A7J8CKL6-F1
#
_cell.length_a   1.000
_cell.length_b   1.000
_cell.length_c   1.000
_cell.angle_alpha   90.00
_cell.angle_beta   90.00
_cell.angle_gamma   90.00
#
_symmetry.space_group_name_H-M   'P 1'
#
loop_
_entity.id
_entity.type
_entity.pdbx_description
1 polymer ?
#
loop_
_entity_poly.entity_id
_entity_poly.type
_entity_poly.pdbx_seq_one_letter_code
_entity_poly.pdbx_strand_id
1 'polypeptide(L)'
;MQKSQNEAVCEGLRAHIRELWDRLQIPAEERQAVALVATGSKAKVRKALQLEVNRLEELKMQNMKKVVDAIRVELAQYWDQCFYSQEQRQAFTPYYDEEYTENLLQLHDAEIVRLRNYYEVHKELFEGVQKWEESWRLFLEFERKASDPSRFTNRGGNLLKEEKQRARLQKTLPKLEEELKAQIEKWEQEHSKAFVVNGQKFMEYVTEQWEMHRLEKERAKQERQLKNKKETETEMLYGSAPRTPNKRRGPAPTKPGKVLKLNTTTMSNATANSSIRPVFAVSRLPPSGSKPVLTSTYSGKNTPHAGRHGANKENLELNGSILSARTFKGLQI
;
A
#
# COMPACT_ATOMS: atom_id res chain seq x y z
N MET A 1 43.84 54.71 27.27
CA MET A 1 43.84 53.35 26.70
C MET A 1 42.58 52.54 27.01
N GLN A 2 42.17 52.41 28.28
CA GLN A 2 41.08 51.49 28.63
C GLN A 2 39.69 51.89 28.09
N LYS A 3 39.41 53.19 27.97
CA LYS A 3 38.15 53.70 27.39
C LYS A 3 38.03 53.40 25.89
N SER A 4 39.11 53.57 25.12
CA SER A 4 39.12 53.29 23.68
C SER A 4 39.03 51.80 23.37
N GLN A 5 39.66 50.95 24.18
CA GLN A 5 39.49 49.50 24.09
C GLN A 5 38.05 49.06 24.38
N ASN A 6 37.41 49.63 25.40
CA ASN A 6 36.01 49.31 25.70
C ASN A 6 35.06 49.78 24.59
N GLU A 7 35.30 50.94 23.99
CA GLU A 7 34.54 51.43 22.83
C GLU A 7 34.67 50.48 21.64
N ALA A 8 35.89 50.07 21.30
CA ALA A 8 36.14 49.14 20.18
C ALA A 8 35.45 47.79 20.38
N VAL A 9 35.47 47.23 21.59
CA VAL A 9 34.75 45.98 21.89
C VAL A 9 33.24 46.16 21.79
N CYS A 10 32.69 47.26 22.29
CA CYS A 10 31.25 47.52 22.18
C CYS A 10 30.82 47.70 20.73
N GLU A 11 31.62 48.38 19.89
CA GLU A 11 31.30 48.53 18.47
C GLU A 11 31.38 47.19 17.71
N GLY A 12 32.34 46.33 18.04
CA GLY A 12 32.39 44.96 17.52
C GLY A 12 31.13 44.16 17.87
N LEU A 13 30.67 44.22 19.12
CA LEU A 13 29.41 43.58 19.53
C LEU A 13 28.19 44.15 18.80
N ARG A 14 28.13 45.47 18.60
CA ARG A 14 27.04 46.10 17.82
C ARG A 14 27.04 45.65 16.37
N ALA A 15 28.21 45.55 15.75
CA ALA A 15 28.34 45.05 14.38
C ALA A 15 27.83 43.60 14.28
N HIS A 16 28.20 42.74 15.24
CA HIS A 16 27.71 41.36 15.30
C HIS A 16 26.19 41.27 15.47
N ILE A 17 25.62 42.12 16.35
CA ILE A 17 24.16 42.20 16.54
C ILE A 17 23.46 42.62 15.23
N ARG A 18 24.00 43.61 14.50
CA ARG A 18 23.44 44.04 13.21
C ARG A 18 23.45 42.90 12.18
N GLU A 19 24.55 42.15 12.09
CA GLU A 19 24.64 40.97 11.23
C GLU A 19 23.57 39.93 11.58
N LEU A 20 23.44 39.59 12.87
CA LEU A 20 22.43 38.63 13.33
C LEU A 20 21.00 39.12 13.08
N TRP A 21 20.73 40.41 13.25
CA TRP A 21 19.42 40.99 12.93
C TRP A 21 19.05 40.85 11.47
N ASP A 22 20.01 41.04 10.56
CA ASP A 22 19.77 40.93 9.13
C ASP A 22 19.60 39.46 8.71
N ARG A 23 20.43 38.55 9.24
CA ARG A 23 20.31 37.10 8.98
C ARG A 23 19.02 36.49 9.55
N LEU A 24 18.63 36.88 10.77
CA LEU A 24 17.42 36.37 11.44
C LEU A 24 16.15 37.15 11.07
N GLN A 25 16.27 38.20 10.25
CA GLN A 25 15.18 39.09 9.84
C GLN A 25 14.38 39.64 11.02
N ILE A 26 15.08 40.13 12.06
CA ILE A 26 14.44 40.66 13.27
C ILE A 26 13.67 41.97 12.96
N PRO A 27 12.40 42.10 13.39
CA PRO A 27 11.57 43.28 13.14
C PRO A 27 12.14 44.59 13.68
N ALA A 28 11.76 45.71 13.08
CA ALA A 28 12.29 47.04 13.41
C ALA A 28 11.97 47.45 14.87
N GLU A 29 10.85 46.99 15.41
CA GLU A 29 10.40 47.27 16.78
C GLU A 29 11.37 46.69 17.81
N GLU A 30 11.81 45.45 17.60
CA GLU A 30 12.79 44.78 18.46
C GLU A 30 14.18 45.43 18.34
N ARG A 31 14.58 45.83 17.12
CA ARG A 31 15.84 46.55 16.89
C ARG A 31 15.87 47.89 17.65
N GLN A 32 14.77 48.63 17.64
CA GLN A 32 14.64 49.91 18.34
C GLN A 32 14.73 49.74 19.87
N ALA A 33 14.08 48.71 20.43
CA ALA A 33 14.14 48.42 21.87
C ALA A 33 15.59 48.18 22.35
N VAL A 34 16.39 47.46 21.56
CA VAL A 34 17.81 47.19 21.88
C VAL A 34 18.66 48.45 21.68
N ALA A 35 18.40 49.26 20.64
CA ALA A 35 19.15 50.49 20.37
C ALA A 35 19.12 51.49 21.54
N LEU A 36 17.99 51.57 22.25
CA LEU A 36 17.83 52.41 23.44
C LEU A 36 18.77 51.99 24.59
N VAL A 37 19.05 50.70 24.72
CA VAL A 37 19.91 50.13 25.77
C VAL A 37 21.39 50.08 25.36
N ALA A 38 21.68 50.07 24.05
CA ALA A 38 23.00 49.87 23.46
C ALA A 38 23.90 51.12 23.36
N THR A 39 23.45 52.27 23.89
CA THR A 39 24.13 53.57 23.71
C THR A 39 25.30 53.78 24.69
N GLY A 40 26.50 54.02 24.17
CA GLY A 40 27.73 54.28 24.94
C GLY A 40 28.52 53.02 25.33
N SER A 41 29.64 53.18 26.05
CA SER A 41 30.64 52.09 26.24
C SER A 41 31.01 51.81 27.70
N LYS A 42 30.04 52.03 28.60
CA LYS A 42 30.19 51.67 30.01
C LYS A 42 30.12 50.14 30.18
N ALA A 43 30.72 49.61 31.24
CA ALA A 43 30.73 48.17 31.51
C ALA A 43 29.32 47.53 31.56
N LYS A 44 28.31 48.28 32.04
CA LYS A 44 26.90 47.83 32.02
C LYS A 44 26.36 47.65 30.59
N VAL A 45 26.69 48.57 29.68
CA VAL A 45 26.28 48.50 28.27
C VAL A 45 26.98 47.35 27.56
N ARG A 46 28.28 47.15 27.80
CA ARG A 46 29.02 45.99 27.28
C ARG A 46 28.38 44.67 27.70
N LYS A 47 27.98 44.53 28.97
CA LYS A 47 27.27 43.34 29.45
C LYS A 47 25.91 43.15 28.78
N ALA A 48 25.15 44.24 28.59
CA ALA A 48 23.87 44.19 27.89
C ALA A 48 24.03 43.77 26.42
N LEU A 49 25.02 44.32 25.71
CA LEU A 49 25.36 43.94 24.34
C LEU A 49 25.76 42.46 24.24
N GLN A 50 26.59 41.97 25.17
CA GLN A 50 26.96 40.56 25.20
C GLN A 50 25.76 39.65 25.45
N LEU A 51 24.85 40.05 26.34
CA LEU A 51 23.63 39.29 26.61
C LEU A 51 22.74 39.24 25.37
N GLU A 52 22.62 40.34 24.62
CA GLU A 52 21.86 40.36 23.37
C GLU A 52 22.51 39.51 22.27
N VAL A 53 23.84 39.54 22.13
CA VAL A 53 24.56 38.61 21.24
C VAL A 53 24.22 37.17 21.60
N ASN A 54 24.34 36.81 22.88
CA ASN A 54 24.04 35.45 23.33
C ASN A 54 22.58 35.06 23.06
N ARG A 55 21.64 35.98 23.26
CA ARG A 55 20.21 35.77 22.97
C ARG A 55 19.96 35.54 21.48
N LEU A 56 20.58 36.33 20.61
CA LEU A 56 20.42 36.21 19.16
C LEU A 56 21.10 34.94 18.62
N GLU A 57 22.26 34.56 19.15
CA GLU A 57 22.92 33.29 18.81
C GLU A 57 22.08 32.09 19.24
N GLU A 58 21.50 32.13 20.44
CA GLU A 58 20.55 31.12 20.90
C GLU A 58 19.33 31.05 19.97
N LEU A 59 18.76 32.20 19.59
CA LEU A 59 17.64 32.25 18.65
C LEU A 59 18.00 31.65 17.28
N LYS A 60 19.21 31.93 16.78
CA LYS A 60 19.75 31.33 15.55
C LYS A 60 19.82 29.81 15.68
N MET A 61 20.39 29.33 16.79
CA MET A 61 20.51 27.89 17.07
C MET A 61 19.13 27.22 17.14
N GLN A 62 18.16 27.82 17.85
CA GLN A 62 16.79 27.31 17.94
C GLN A 62 16.07 27.29 16.58
N ASN A 63 16.31 28.28 15.73
CA ASN A 63 15.77 28.29 14.37
C ASN A 63 16.38 27.16 13.52
N MET A 64 17.71 27.00 13.56
CA MET A 64 18.37 25.89 12.86
C MET A 64 17.89 24.53 13.36
N LYS A 65 17.72 24.38 14.69
CA LYS A 65 17.16 23.18 15.30
C LYS A 65 15.80 22.81 14.71
N LYS A 66 14.87 23.77 14.65
CA LYS A 66 13.54 23.53 14.05
C LYS A 66 13.63 23.05 12.60
N VAL A 67 14.53 23.63 11.80
CA VAL A 67 14.70 23.26 10.39
C VAL A 67 15.35 21.87 10.27
N VAL A 68 16.41 21.61 11.02
CA VAL A 68 17.09 20.30 11.05
C VAL A 68 16.13 19.20 11.51
N ASP A 69 15.35 19.44 12.57
CA ASP A 69 14.36 18.49 13.07
C ASP A 69 13.26 18.21 12.03
N ALA A 70 12.80 19.24 11.31
CA ALA A 70 11.86 19.06 10.21
C ALA A 70 12.47 18.20 9.08
N ILE A 71 13.73 18.47 8.68
CA ILE A 71 14.42 17.67 7.66
C ILE A 71 14.62 16.23 8.15
N ARG A 72 14.95 16.00 9.42
CA ARG A 72 15.08 14.65 9.99
C ARG A 72 13.77 13.86 9.91
N VAL A 73 12.64 14.49 10.19
CA VAL A 73 11.32 13.88 10.01
C VAL A 73 11.09 13.50 8.54
N GLU A 74 11.44 14.37 7.60
CA GLU A 74 11.33 14.06 6.18
C GLU A 74 12.29 12.94 5.74
N LEU A 75 13.54 12.95 6.20
CA LEU A 75 14.51 11.88 5.95
C LEU A 75 13.96 10.54 6.42
N ALA A 76 13.39 10.48 7.62
CA ALA A 76 12.76 9.28 8.15
C ALA A 76 11.60 8.79 7.25
N GLN A 77 10.75 9.69 6.77
CA GLN A 77 9.68 9.34 5.84
C GLN A 77 10.21 8.76 4.53
N TYR A 78 11.23 9.37 3.93
CA TYR A 78 11.83 8.85 2.71
C TYR A 78 12.60 7.55 2.94
N TRP A 79 13.23 7.37 4.10
CA TRP A 79 13.84 6.09 4.48
C TRP A 79 12.81 4.97 4.59
N ASP A 80 11.62 5.26 5.12
CA ASP A 80 10.52 4.31 5.16
C ASP A 80 10.00 3.99 3.74
N GLN A 81 9.82 5.02 2.90
CA GLN A 81 9.35 4.86 1.52
C GLN A 81 10.35 4.11 0.62
N CYS A 82 11.65 4.31 0.86
CA CYS A 82 12.73 3.64 0.12
C CYS A 82 13.14 2.30 0.75
N PHE A 83 12.49 1.86 1.82
CA PHE A 83 12.78 0.62 2.56
C PHE A 83 14.22 0.52 3.09
N TYR A 84 14.79 1.64 3.54
CA TYR A 84 16.15 1.67 4.09
C TYR A 84 16.27 0.78 5.32
N SER A 85 17.32 -0.05 5.35
CA SER A 85 17.68 -0.84 6.52
C SER A 85 18.16 0.04 7.67
N GLN A 86 18.10 -0.48 8.90
CA GLN A 86 18.58 0.23 10.07
C GLN A 86 20.06 0.63 9.94
N GLU A 87 20.89 -0.25 9.37
CA GLU A 87 22.30 0.02 9.11
C GLU A 87 22.49 1.18 8.11
N GLN A 88 21.68 1.23 7.04
CA GLN A 88 21.73 2.32 6.07
C GLN A 88 21.31 3.66 6.69
N ARG A 89 20.30 3.67 7.56
CA ARG A 89 19.89 4.87 8.30
C ARG A 89 21.00 5.34 9.24
N GLN A 90 21.63 4.40 9.95
CA GLN A 90 22.74 4.69 10.86
C GLN A 90 24.02 5.14 10.16
N ALA A 91 24.20 4.82 8.88
CA ALA A 91 25.33 5.29 8.09
C ALA A 91 25.36 6.82 7.94
N PHE A 92 24.21 7.49 8.05
CA PHE A 92 24.13 8.96 8.11
C PHE A 92 24.28 9.43 9.56
N THR A 93 25.51 9.42 10.07
CA THR A 93 25.85 9.84 11.45
C THR A 93 25.31 11.24 11.85
N PRO A 94 25.32 12.27 10.97
CA PRO A 94 24.81 13.60 11.31
C PRO A 94 23.33 13.62 11.75
N TYR A 95 22.56 12.58 11.44
CA TYR A 95 21.18 12.44 11.91
C TYR A 95 21.04 12.46 13.44
N TYR A 96 22.06 11.99 14.17
CA TYR A 96 22.01 11.85 15.62
C TYR A 96 22.73 12.98 16.37
N ASP A 97 23.33 13.93 15.66
CA ASP A 97 24.05 15.04 16.30
C ASP A 97 23.08 16.01 16.99
N GLU A 98 23.39 16.37 18.23
CA GLU A 98 22.61 17.38 18.99
C GLU A 98 23.21 18.79 18.88
N GLU A 99 24.35 18.93 18.21
CA GLU A 99 25.02 20.21 18.02
C GLU A 99 24.53 20.90 16.74
N TYR A 100 23.52 21.76 16.88
CA TYR A 100 22.94 22.50 15.77
C TYR A 100 23.89 23.60 15.29
N THR A 101 24.71 23.24 14.31
CA THR A 101 25.60 24.14 13.58
C THR A 101 25.08 24.39 12.16
N GLU A 102 25.56 25.46 11.53
CA GLU A 102 25.23 25.75 10.12
C GLU A 102 25.72 24.63 9.19
N ASN A 103 26.86 24.00 9.52
CA ASN A 103 27.37 22.83 8.79
C ASN A 103 26.42 21.63 8.92
N LEU A 104 25.87 21.38 10.11
CA LEU A 104 24.89 20.31 10.32
C LEU A 104 23.67 20.49 9.43
N LEU A 105 23.14 21.72 9.34
CA LEU A 105 22.01 22.04 8.47
C LEU A 105 22.34 21.76 6.99
N GLN A 106 23.50 22.22 6.52
CA GLN A 106 23.93 21.98 5.13
C GLN A 106 24.06 20.48 4.79
N LEU A 107 24.57 19.67 5.73
CA LEU A 107 24.63 18.21 5.55
C LEU A 107 23.24 17.59 5.43
N HIS A 108 22.27 18.04 6.23
CA HIS A 108 20.88 17.57 6.15
C HIS A 108 20.21 18.01 4.85
N ASP A 109 20.41 19.26 4.42
CA ASP A 109 19.88 19.79 3.15
C ASP A 109 20.43 19.01 1.94
N ALA A 110 21.73 18.72 1.92
CA ALA A 110 22.33 17.94 0.86
C ALA A 110 21.79 16.50 0.84
N GLU A 111 21.64 15.88 2.02
CA GLU A 111 21.17 14.51 2.13
C GLU A 111 19.70 14.35 1.75
N ILE A 112 18.82 15.27 2.17
CA ILE A 112 17.41 15.21 1.79
C ILE A 112 17.22 15.43 0.29
N VAL A 113 18.00 16.32 -0.34
CA VAL A 113 17.96 16.50 -1.80
C VAL A 113 18.44 15.24 -2.53
N ARG A 114 19.55 14.64 -2.07
CA ARG A 114 20.06 13.39 -2.62
C ARG A 114 19.02 12.27 -2.51
N LEU A 115 18.38 12.15 -1.35
CA LEU A 115 17.39 11.10 -1.08
C LEU A 115 16.09 11.32 -1.87
N ARG A 116 15.60 12.55 -1.99
CA ARG A 116 14.46 12.90 -2.84
C ARG A 116 14.72 12.55 -4.30
N ASN A 117 15.89 12.90 -4.83
CA ASN A 117 16.26 12.56 -6.20
C ASN A 117 16.33 11.04 -6.39
N TYR A 118 16.92 10.32 -5.43
CA TYR A 118 16.95 8.86 -5.45
C TYR A 118 15.54 8.24 -5.44
N TYR A 119 14.64 8.76 -4.61
CA TYR A 119 13.25 8.32 -4.56
C TYR A 119 12.54 8.58 -5.88
N GLU A 120 12.63 9.78 -6.44
CA GLU A 120 11.93 10.12 -7.70
C GLU A 120 12.40 9.26 -8.88
N VAL A 121 13.69 8.93 -8.95
CA VAL A 121 14.22 8.04 -10.00
C VAL A 121 13.67 6.61 -9.86
N HIS A 122 13.46 6.12 -8.64
CA HIS A 122 13.04 4.75 -8.35
C HIS A 122 11.59 4.64 -7.87
N LYS A 123 10.81 5.69 -8.06
CA LYS A 123 9.47 5.84 -7.50
C LYS A 123 8.53 4.73 -7.95
N GLU A 124 8.57 4.39 -9.24
CA GLU A 124 7.72 3.33 -9.81
C GLU A 124 7.99 1.97 -9.13
N LEU A 125 9.25 1.68 -8.78
CA LEU A 125 9.62 0.45 -8.07
C LEU A 125 9.05 0.45 -6.65
N PHE A 126 9.25 1.53 -5.89
CA PHE A 126 8.76 1.63 -4.51
C PHE A 126 7.23 1.61 -4.43
N GLU A 127 6.56 2.37 -5.30
CA GLU A 127 5.10 2.36 -5.41
C GLU A 127 4.58 0.98 -5.85
N GLY A 128 5.30 0.30 -6.75
CA GLY A 128 4.97 -1.06 -7.15
C GLY A 128 5.02 -2.05 -5.98
N VAL A 129 6.05 -1.95 -5.12
CA VAL A 129 6.19 -2.78 -3.91
C VAL A 129 5.03 -2.54 -2.95
N GLN A 130 4.72 -1.27 -2.65
CA GLN A 130 3.59 -0.92 -1.77
C GLN A 130 2.25 -1.43 -2.33
N LYS A 131 2.04 -1.27 -3.65
CA LYS A 131 0.85 -1.74 -4.34
C LYS A 131 0.72 -3.26 -4.31
N TRP A 132 1.83 -3.99 -4.42
CA TRP A 132 1.83 -5.45 -4.27
C TRP A 132 1.42 -5.84 -2.85
N GLU A 133 1.99 -5.20 -1.82
CA GLU A 133 1.67 -5.49 -0.41
C GLU A 133 0.20 -5.18 -0.07
N GLU A 134 -0.34 -4.05 -0.55
CA GLU A 134 -1.76 -3.71 -0.44
C GLU A 134 -2.66 -4.74 -1.14
N SER A 135 -2.29 -5.12 -2.37
CA SER A 135 -3.03 -6.11 -3.15
C SER A 135 -3.01 -7.48 -2.49
N TRP A 136 -1.88 -7.88 -1.90
CA TRP A 136 -1.70 -9.13 -1.18
C TRP A 136 -2.54 -9.17 0.11
N ARG A 137 -2.46 -8.10 0.92
CA ARG A 137 -3.27 -7.96 2.14
C ARG A 137 -4.77 -7.99 1.83
N LEU A 138 -5.21 -7.29 0.77
CA LEU A 138 -6.61 -7.33 0.34
C LEU A 138 -7.02 -8.72 -0.17
N PHE A 139 -6.12 -9.41 -0.88
CA PHE A 139 -6.33 -10.79 -1.32
C PHE A 139 -6.53 -11.74 -0.14
N LEU A 140 -5.68 -11.67 0.90
CA LEU A 140 -5.81 -12.45 2.12
C LEU A 140 -7.13 -12.16 2.86
N GLU A 141 -7.54 -10.90 2.91
CA GLU A 141 -8.82 -10.52 3.53
C GLU A 141 -10.02 -11.14 2.79
N PHE A 142 -9.98 -11.18 1.45
CA PHE A 142 -11.01 -11.89 0.67
C PHE A 142 -10.94 -13.42 0.83
N GLU A 143 -9.75 -14.01 0.92
CA GLU A 143 -9.58 -15.44 1.23
C GLU A 143 -10.19 -15.79 2.60
N ARG A 144 -9.92 -14.97 3.61
CA ARG A 144 -10.46 -15.10 4.96
C ARG A 144 -12.00 -15.04 4.95
N LYS A 145 -12.58 -14.01 4.32
CA LYS A 145 -14.04 -13.89 4.17
C LYS A 145 -14.65 -15.05 3.39
N ALA A 146 -13.97 -15.53 2.35
CA ALA A 146 -14.43 -16.70 1.59
C ALA A 146 -14.37 -17.99 2.42
N SER A 147 -13.46 -18.09 3.39
CA SER A 147 -13.32 -19.27 4.25
C SER A 147 -14.39 -19.36 5.36
N ASP A 148 -15.06 -18.25 5.68
CA ASP A 148 -16.03 -18.11 6.77
C ASP A 148 -17.37 -18.84 6.45
N PRO A 149 -17.79 -19.81 7.28
CA PRO A 149 -19.09 -20.49 7.13
C PRO A 149 -20.31 -19.55 7.26
N SER A 150 -20.19 -18.44 8.00
CA SER A 150 -21.28 -17.48 8.25
C SER A 150 -21.56 -16.53 7.07
N ARG A 151 -20.75 -16.61 6.00
CA ARG A 151 -20.78 -15.73 4.82
C ARG A 151 -22.08 -15.73 4.01
N PHE A 152 -22.97 -16.71 4.23
CA PHE A 152 -24.20 -16.87 3.44
C PHE A 152 -25.33 -15.90 3.83
N THR A 153 -25.09 -15.02 4.82
CA THR A 153 -25.97 -13.89 5.14
C THR A 153 -25.78 -12.73 4.14
N ASN A 154 -26.04 -12.97 2.86
CA ASN A 154 -25.62 -12.13 1.74
C ASN A 154 -26.62 -11.02 1.33
N ARG A 155 -26.85 -10.01 2.17
CA ARG A 155 -27.69 -8.88 1.72
C ARG A 155 -27.00 -8.10 0.57
N GLY A 156 -27.66 -7.96 -0.58
CA GLY A 156 -27.22 -7.06 -1.66
C GLY A 156 -26.12 -7.58 -2.60
N GLY A 157 -25.90 -8.90 -2.70
CA GLY A 157 -25.01 -9.49 -3.71
C GLY A 157 -23.50 -9.29 -3.46
N ASN A 158 -23.11 -9.01 -2.22
CA ASN A 158 -21.73 -8.73 -1.85
C ASN A 158 -20.77 -9.90 -2.17
N LEU A 159 -21.19 -11.14 -1.92
CA LEU A 159 -20.37 -12.34 -2.17
C LEU A 159 -19.85 -12.45 -3.61
N LEU A 160 -20.68 -12.09 -4.60
CA LEU A 160 -20.28 -12.13 -6.01
C LEU A 160 -19.29 -11.02 -6.35
N LYS A 161 -19.41 -9.85 -5.69
CA LYS A 161 -18.47 -8.74 -5.86
C LYS A 161 -17.12 -9.10 -5.26
N GLU A 162 -17.10 -9.69 -4.07
CA GLU A 162 -15.89 -10.16 -3.39
C GLU A 162 -15.17 -11.23 -4.21
N GLU A 163 -15.89 -12.25 -4.70
CA GLU A 163 -15.29 -13.30 -5.55
C GLU A 163 -14.75 -12.74 -6.87
N LYS A 164 -15.46 -11.79 -7.49
CA LYS A 164 -14.97 -11.08 -8.69
C LYS A 164 -13.71 -10.27 -8.42
N GLN A 165 -13.62 -9.60 -7.26
CA GLN A 165 -12.43 -8.86 -6.86
C GLN A 165 -11.26 -9.81 -6.55
N ARG A 166 -11.50 -10.90 -5.83
CA ARG A 166 -10.49 -11.95 -5.59
C ARG A 166 -9.93 -12.52 -6.88
N ALA A 167 -10.79 -12.89 -7.84
CA ALA A 167 -10.37 -13.41 -9.13
C ALA A 167 -9.58 -12.38 -9.97
N ARG A 168 -9.84 -11.07 -9.78
CA ARG A 168 -9.03 -10.01 -10.37
C ARG A 168 -7.66 -9.95 -9.70
N LEU A 169 -7.60 -9.96 -8.37
CA LEU A 169 -6.35 -9.93 -7.61
C LEU A 169 -5.43 -11.11 -7.94
N GLN A 170 -5.99 -12.32 -8.08
CA GLN A 170 -5.23 -13.51 -8.51
C GLN A 170 -4.60 -13.37 -9.91
N LYS A 171 -5.14 -12.50 -10.76
CA LYS A 171 -4.59 -12.22 -12.09
C LYS A 171 -3.65 -11.02 -12.10
N THR A 172 -3.84 -10.06 -11.20
CA THR A 172 -3.02 -8.84 -11.13
C THR A 172 -1.75 -9.07 -10.32
N LEU A 173 -1.80 -9.84 -9.24
CA LEU A 173 -0.63 -10.11 -8.39
C LEU A 173 0.54 -10.72 -9.20
N PRO A 174 0.36 -11.80 -9.99
CA PRO A 174 1.46 -12.34 -10.80
C PRO A 174 2.01 -11.35 -11.84
N LYS A 175 1.17 -10.45 -12.36
CA LYS A 175 1.62 -9.42 -13.31
C LYS A 175 2.47 -8.36 -12.63
N LEU A 176 2.06 -7.92 -11.43
CA LEU A 176 2.84 -7.00 -10.61
C LEU A 176 4.17 -7.64 -10.18
N GLU A 177 4.17 -8.94 -9.86
CA GLU A 177 5.38 -9.67 -9.50
C GLU A 177 6.39 -9.74 -10.64
N GLU A 178 5.95 -10.02 -11.88
CA GLU A 178 6.84 -10.01 -13.05
C GLU A 178 7.37 -8.60 -13.37
N GLU A 179 6.53 -7.57 -13.26
CA GLU A 179 6.94 -6.18 -13.44
C GLU A 179 7.97 -5.74 -12.39
N LEU A 180 7.70 -6.04 -11.12
CA LEU A 180 8.61 -5.76 -10.01
C LEU A 180 9.91 -6.53 -10.14
N LYS A 181 9.88 -7.79 -10.56
CA LYS A 181 11.08 -8.59 -10.81
C LYS A 181 11.99 -7.94 -11.86
N ALA A 182 11.41 -7.47 -12.98
CA ALA A 182 12.17 -6.78 -14.01
C ALA A 182 12.76 -5.44 -13.52
N GLN A 183 11.99 -4.66 -12.75
CA GLN A 183 12.47 -3.41 -12.17
C GLN A 183 13.57 -3.63 -11.12
N ILE A 184 13.43 -4.66 -10.27
CA ILE A 184 14.44 -5.04 -9.27
C ILE A 184 15.71 -5.49 -9.96
N GLU A 185 15.64 -6.35 -10.97
CA GLU A 185 16.82 -6.81 -11.70
C GLU A 185 17.59 -5.65 -12.33
N LYS A 186 16.87 -4.69 -12.94
CA LYS A 186 17.47 -3.46 -13.46
C LYS A 186 18.12 -2.63 -12.34
N TRP A 187 17.44 -2.47 -11.21
CA TRP A 187 17.96 -1.74 -10.06
C TRP A 187 19.24 -2.38 -9.48
N GLU A 188 19.26 -3.71 -9.34
CA GLU A 188 20.41 -4.46 -8.85
C GLU A 188 21.61 -4.36 -9.80
N GLN A 189 21.36 -4.33 -11.12
CA GLN A 189 22.40 -4.10 -12.13
C GLN A 189 23.00 -2.68 -12.02
N GLU A 190 22.16 -1.66 -11.83
CA GLU A 190 22.61 -0.27 -11.71
C GLU A 190 23.36 0.00 -10.40
N HIS A 191 22.92 -0.58 -9.28
CA HIS A 191 23.44 -0.29 -7.95
C HIS A 191 24.44 -1.34 -7.44
N SER A 192 24.61 -2.46 -8.14
CA SER A 192 25.47 -3.60 -7.76
C SER A 192 25.24 -4.08 -6.33
N LYS A 193 23.99 -4.00 -5.87
CA LYS A 193 23.55 -4.37 -4.52
C LYS A 193 22.24 -5.15 -4.63
N ALA A 194 21.99 -6.05 -3.70
CA ALA A 194 20.72 -6.75 -3.62
C ALA A 194 19.60 -5.79 -3.17
N PHE A 195 18.43 -5.90 -3.78
CA PHE A 195 17.26 -5.13 -3.36
C PHE A 195 16.61 -5.79 -2.14
N VAL A 196 16.85 -5.19 -0.97
CA VAL A 196 16.43 -5.71 0.32
C VAL A 196 15.37 -4.80 0.93
N VAL A 197 14.26 -5.38 1.37
CA VAL A 197 13.16 -4.72 2.08
C VAL A 197 13.06 -5.35 3.47
N ASN A 198 13.17 -4.55 4.53
CA ASN A 198 13.14 -5.02 5.93
C ASN A 198 14.14 -6.15 6.26
N GLY A 199 15.29 -6.19 5.58
CA GLY A 199 16.34 -7.19 5.81
C GLY A 199 16.22 -8.48 4.99
N GLN A 200 15.18 -8.63 4.16
CA GLN A 200 15.01 -9.77 3.25
C GLN A 200 14.91 -9.30 1.79
N LYS A 201 15.37 -10.12 0.83
CA LYS A 201 15.14 -9.80 -0.59
C LYS A 201 13.65 -9.83 -0.89
N PHE A 202 13.16 -8.79 -1.56
CA PHE A 202 11.73 -8.63 -1.76
C PHE A 202 11.10 -9.82 -2.50
N MET A 203 11.75 -10.34 -3.55
CA MET A 203 11.22 -11.49 -4.29
C MET A 203 11.20 -12.79 -3.47
N GLU A 204 12.17 -12.97 -2.56
CA GLU A 204 12.17 -14.12 -1.65
C GLU A 204 10.98 -14.01 -0.68
N TYR A 205 10.76 -12.83 -0.12
CA TYR A 205 9.60 -12.54 0.73
C TYR A 205 8.27 -12.83 0.01
N VAL A 206 8.12 -12.37 -1.24
CA VAL A 206 6.92 -12.65 -2.07
C VAL A 206 6.69 -14.17 -2.21
N THR A 207 7.73 -14.93 -2.51
CA THR A 207 7.61 -16.40 -2.65
C THR A 207 7.24 -17.07 -1.34
N GLU A 208 7.80 -16.62 -0.22
CA GLU A 208 7.48 -17.12 1.11
C GLU A 208 6.03 -16.82 1.50
N GLN A 209 5.52 -15.63 1.19
CA GLN A 209 4.12 -15.27 1.43
C GLN A 209 3.15 -16.20 0.68
N TRP A 210 3.42 -16.48 -0.60
CA TRP A 210 2.63 -17.44 -1.38
C TRP A 210 2.70 -18.86 -0.83
N GLU A 211 3.88 -19.30 -0.39
CA GLU A 211 4.07 -20.62 0.18
C GLU A 211 3.33 -20.77 1.51
N MET A 212 3.40 -19.77 2.38
CA MET A 212 2.67 -19.73 3.64
C MET A 212 1.15 -19.80 3.42
N HIS A 213 0.63 -19.02 2.45
CA HIS A 213 -0.78 -19.08 2.07
C HIS A 213 -1.20 -20.46 1.57
N ARG A 214 -0.36 -21.08 0.72
CA ARG A 214 -0.59 -22.43 0.19
C ARG A 214 -0.65 -23.48 1.31
N LEU A 215 0.30 -23.44 2.23
CA LEU A 215 0.37 -24.35 3.37
C LEU A 215 -0.81 -24.19 4.32
N GLU A 216 -1.22 -22.96 4.61
CA GLU A 216 -2.40 -22.68 5.43
C GLU A 216 -3.68 -23.22 4.80
N LYS A 217 -3.84 -23.05 3.48
CA LYS A 217 -4.98 -23.58 2.74
C LYS A 217 -5.03 -25.11 2.76
N GLU A 218 -3.88 -25.79 2.58
CA GLU A 218 -3.82 -27.26 2.66
C GLU A 218 -4.08 -27.75 4.10
N ARG A 219 -3.56 -27.06 5.12
CA ARG A 219 -3.85 -27.36 6.53
C ARG A 219 -5.35 -27.26 6.82
N ALA A 220 -5.99 -26.16 6.43
CA ALA A 220 -7.44 -25.97 6.62
C ALA A 220 -8.27 -27.04 5.88
N LYS A 221 -7.82 -27.48 4.71
CA LYS A 221 -8.44 -28.58 3.95
C LYS A 221 -8.30 -29.92 4.66
N GLN A 222 -7.12 -30.24 5.19
CA GLN A 222 -6.89 -31.46 5.97
C GLN A 222 -7.73 -31.50 7.25
N GLU A 223 -7.81 -30.38 7.97
CA GLU A 223 -8.63 -30.24 9.16
C GLU A 223 -10.12 -30.48 8.86
N ARG A 224 -10.63 -29.87 7.77
CA ARG A 224 -12.01 -30.10 7.30
C ARG A 224 -12.26 -31.57 6.95
N GLN A 225 -11.31 -32.22 6.27
CA GLN A 225 -11.44 -33.64 5.94
C GLN A 225 -11.45 -34.52 7.19
N LEU A 226 -10.59 -34.23 8.18
CA LEU A 226 -10.56 -34.96 9.43
C LEU A 226 -11.84 -34.77 10.24
N LYS A 227 -12.36 -33.54 10.30
CA LYS A 227 -13.64 -33.23 10.95
C LYS A 227 -14.80 -33.99 10.30
N ASN A 228 -14.88 -33.96 8.96
CA ASN A 228 -15.92 -34.69 8.23
C ASN A 228 -15.83 -36.20 8.44
N LYS A 229 -14.62 -36.78 8.49
CA LYS A 229 -14.42 -38.20 8.80
C LYS A 229 -14.92 -38.55 10.21
N LYS A 230 -14.51 -37.77 11.22
CA LYS A 230 -14.96 -37.95 12.60
C LYS A 230 -16.48 -37.83 12.73
N GLU A 231 -17.07 -36.83 12.08
CA GLU A 231 -18.52 -36.61 12.08
C GLU A 231 -19.25 -37.80 11.46
N THR A 232 -18.79 -38.30 10.31
CA THR A 232 -19.35 -39.49 9.64
C THR A 232 -19.23 -40.73 10.53
N GLU A 233 -18.08 -40.94 11.18
CA GLU A 233 -17.87 -42.06 12.11
C GLU A 233 -18.81 -41.97 13.32
N THR A 234 -18.98 -40.78 13.90
CA THR A 234 -19.92 -40.57 15.01
C THR A 234 -21.37 -40.77 14.59
N GLU A 235 -21.76 -40.35 13.39
CA GLU A 235 -23.10 -40.59 12.84
C GLU A 235 -23.33 -42.08 12.56
N MET A 236 -22.33 -42.82 12.07
CA MET A 236 -22.44 -44.27 11.89
C MET A 236 -22.59 -45.02 13.22
N LEU A 237 -21.92 -44.56 14.29
CA LEU A 237 -21.90 -45.26 15.57
C LEU A 237 -23.07 -44.89 16.49
N TYR A 238 -23.54 -43.63 16.43
CA TYR A 238 -24.55 -43.08 17.34
C TYR A 238 -25.77 -42.46 16.63
N GLY A 239 -25.77 -42.39 15.29
CA GLY A 239 -26.82 -41.77 14.50
C GLY A 239 -28.14 -42.53 14.59
N SER A 240 -29.06 -41.97 15.36
CA SER A 240 -30.42 -42.49 15.57
C SER A 240 -31.41 -41.78 14.64
N ALA A 241 -31.13 -41.75 13.33
CA ALA A 241 -32.05 -41.19 12.35
C ALA A 241 -32.65 -42.30 11.45
N PRO A 242 -33.98 -42.50 11.46
CA PRO A 242 -34.61 -43.44 10.54
C PRO A 242 -34.43 -42.92 9.12
N ARG A 243 -33.91 -43.76 8.24
CA ARG A 243 -33.96 -43.58 6.79
C ARG A 243 -35.43 -43.42 6.41
N THR A 244 -35.89 -42.18 6.26
CA THR A 244 -37.28 -41.91 5.86
C THR A 244 -37.52 -42.60 4.51
N PRO A 245 -38.53 -43.48 4.40
CA PRO A 245 -38.84 -44.10 3.13
C PRO A 245 -39.19 -43.00 2.14
N ASN A 246 -38.47 -43.00 1.03
CA ASN A 246 -38.76 -42.19 -0.15
C ASN A 246 -40.27 -42.11 -0.36
N LYS A 247 -40.85 -40.92 -0.17
CA LYS A 247 -42.27 -40.68 -0.37
C LYS A 247 -42.63 -41.20 -1.75
N ARG A 248 -43.48 -42.23 -1.79
CA ARG A 248 -43.97 -42.91 -2.99
C ARG A 248 -44.10 -41.92 -4.14
N ARG A 249 -43.38 -42.17 -5.24
CA ARG A 249 -43.75 -41.64 -6.55
C ARG A 249 -45.23 -41.97 -6.76
N GLY A 250 -46.08 -40.95 -6.77
CA GLY A 250 -47.39 -41.09 -7.41
C GLY A 250 -47.19 -41.49 -8.86
N PRO A 251 -48.11 -42.25 -9.47
CA PRO A 251 -47.97 -42.65 -10.86
C PRO A 251 -47.93 -41.40 -11.72
N ALA A 252 -46.80 -41.19 -12.41
CA ALA A 252 -46.71 -40.18 -13.45
C ALA A 252 -47.72 -40.54 -14.56
N PRO A 253 -48.44 -39.57 -15.15
CA PRO A 253 -49.27 -39.84 -16.30
C PRO A 253 -48.39 -40.33 -17.44
N THR A 254 -48.71 -41.53 -17.92
CA THR A 254 -48.16 -42.18 -19.10
C THR A 254 -48.25 -41.23 -20.30
N LYS A 255 -47.09 -40.73 -20.76
CA LYS A 255 -46.93 -40.23 -22.13
C LYS A 255 -46.19 -41.31 -22.93
N PRO A 256 -46.65 -41.66 -24.14
CA PRO A 256 -46.11 -42.77 -24.90
C PRO A 256 -44.68 -42.48 -25.35
N GLY A 257 -43.83 -43.50 -25.21
CA GLY A 257 -42.39 -43.44 -25.42
C GLY A 257 -41.97 -43.13 -26.85
N LYS A 258 -40.97 -42.26 -26.98
CA LYS A 258 -40.04 -42.29 -28.12
C LYS A 258 -38.82 -43.09 -27.68
N VAL A 259 -38.66 -44.24 -28.32
CA VAL A 259 -37.56 -45.17 -28.14
C VAL A 259 -36.25 -44.48 -28.52
N LEU A 260 -35.36 -44.25 -27.56
CA LEU A 260 -33.97 -43.90 -27.82
C LEU A 260 -33.11 -45.09 -27.39
N LYS A 261 -32.67 -45.81 -28.42
CA LYS A 261 -31.82 -46.99 -28.42
C LYS A 261 -30.42 -46.58 -27.94
N LEU A 262 -29.93 -47.19 -26.86
CA LEU A 262 -28.59 -46.95 -26.34
C LEU A 262 -27.88 -48.30 -26.26
N ASN A 263 -27.01 -48.57 -27.24
CA ASN A 263 -25.99 -49.62 -27.15
C ASN A 263 -24.65 -48.89 -27.22
N THR A 264 -24.01 -48.70 -26.07
CA THR A 264 -22.83 -49.48 -25.64
C THR A 264 -21.58 -49.09 -26.42
N THR A 265 -20.71 -48.29 -25.79
CA THR A 265 -19.29 -48.25 -26.16
C THR A 265 -18.46 -48.17 -24.90
N THR A 266 -17.98 -49.34 -24.48
CA THR A 266 -16.86 -49.49 -23.55
C THR A 266 -15.59 -49.12 -24.30
N MET A 267 -14.87 -48.10 -23.82
CA MET A 267 -13.55 -47.73 -24.32
C MET A 267 -12.48 -48.48 -23.52
N SER A 268 -11.60 -49.20 -24.19
CA SER A 268 -10.27 -49.57 -23.69
C SER A 268 -9.31 -49.88 -24.84
N ASN A 269 -8.35 -48.96 -24.99
CA ASN A 269 -6.95 -49.00 -25.43
C ASN A 269 -6.38 -50.02 -26.45
N ALA A 270 -5.66 -49.40 -27.40
CA ALA A 270 -4.37 -49.75 -27.98
C ALA A 270 -4.26 -50.96 -28.93
N THR A 271 -3.90 -50.68 -30.19
CA THR A 271 -2.56 -50.95 -30.78
C THR A 271 -2.55 -50.50 -32.26
N ALA A 272 -1.46 -49.89 -32.69
CA ALA A 272 -1.21 -49.43 -34.05
C ALA A 272 -0.91 -50.60 -35.00
N ASN A 273 -1.31 -50.50 -36.28
CA ASN A 273 -0.42 -50.73 -37.43
C ASN A 273 -1.08 -50.51 -38.81
N SER A 274 -0.25 -49.91 -39.67
CA SER A 274 -0.15 -49.93 -41.14
C SER A 274 -1.32 -49.57 -42.07
N SER A 275 -1.06 -48.50 -42.83
CA SER A 275 -0.99 -48.43 -44.31
C SER A 275 -2.23 -48.79 -45.13
N ILE A 276 -2.72 -47.81 -45.91
CA ILE A 276 -2.76 -47.81 -47.39
C ILE A 276 -3.52 -46.55 -47.86
N ARG A 277 -2.84 -45.72 -48.67
CA ARG A 277 -3.39 -44.72 -49.62
C ARG A 277 -3.66 -45.44 -50.95
N PRO A 278 -4.56 -45.00 -51.88
CA PRO A 278 -4.42 -43.74 -52.65
C PRO A 278 -5.73 -42.97 -52.99
N VAL A 279 -5.71 -41.62 -53.09
CA VAL A 279 -5.68 -40.71 -54.29
C VAL A 279 -7.05 -40.72 -55.06
N PHE A 280 -7.79 -39.62 -55.29
CA PHE A 280 -7.60 -38.43 -56.16
C PHE A 280 -8.57 -37.28 -55.69
N ALA A 281 -8.17 -36.00 -55.57
CA ALA A 281 -8.24 -34.91 -56.58
C ALA A 281 -9.71 -34.44 -56.87
N VAL A 282 -10.16 -33.18 -56.96
CA VAL A 282 -9.63 -31.82 -57.20
C VAL A 282 -10.63 -30.76 -56.65
N SER A 283 -10.08 -29.60 -56.29
CA SER A 283 -10.61 -28.25 -56.02
C SER A 283 -11.94 -27.76 -56.63
N ARG A 284 -12.68 -26.88 -55.91
CA ARG A 284 -12.92 -25.44 -56.23
C ARG A 284 -14.02 -24.79 -55.35
N LEU A 285 -13.73 -23.56 -54.90
CA LEU A 285 -14.68 -22.48 -54.53
C LEU A 285 -14.79 -21.48 -55.71
N PRO A 286 -15.55 -20.36 -55.64
CA PRO A 286 -16.98 -20.15 -55.36
C PRO A 286 -17.63 -19.30 -56.51
N PRO A 287 -18.85 -18.73 -56.35
CA PRO A 287 -18.96 -17.26 -56.39
C PRO A 287 -20.07 -16.68 -55.45
N SER A 288 -19.84 -15.53 -54.79
CA SER A 288 -20.22 -14.14 -55.15
C SER A 288 -21.74 -13.81 -55.10
N GLY A 289 -22.12 -12.78 -54.34
CA GLY A 289 -23.47 -12.21 -54.39
C GLY A 289 -23.83 -11.18 -53.30
N SER A 290 -23.44 -9.92 -53.52
CA SER A 290 -24.15 -8.65 -53.20
C SER A 290 -24.88 -8.42 -51.86
N LYS A 291 -24.49 -7.33 -51.18
CA LYS A 291 -25.30 -6.53 -50.24
C LYS A 291 -26.48 -5.85 -50.97
N PRO A 292 -27.49 -5.32 -50.24
CA PRO A 292 -27.43 -3.88 -50.01
C PRO A 292 -27.84 -3.41 -48.60
N VAL A 293 -27.41 -2.18 -48.34
CA VAL A 293 -27.67 -1.30 -47.20
C VAL A 293 -29.04 -0.64 -47.34
N LEU A 294 -29.79 -0.50 -46.25
CA LEU A 294 -30.81 0.55 -46.11
C LEU A 294 -30.66 1.23 -44.74
N THR A 295 -30.33 2.51 -44.81
CA THR A 295 -30.47 3.53 -43.76
C THR A 295 -31.93 3.95 -43.66
N SER A 296 -32.43 4.14 -42.43
CA SER A 296 -33.61 4.97 -42.19
C SER A 296 -33.50 5.64 -40.82
N THR A 297 -33.42 6.95 -40.87
CA THR A 297 -33.58 7.91 -39.77
C THR A 297 -35.06 8.17 -39.58
N TYR A 298 -35.59 8.18 -38.34
CA TYR A 298 -36.65 9.13 -37.97
C TYR A 298 -36.73 9.37 -36.45
N SER A 299 -36.89 10.66 -36.17
CA SER A 299 -37.12 11.38 -34.91
C SER A 299 -38.40 10.97 -34.16
N GLY A 300 -38.39 11.08 -32.81
CA GLY A 300 -39.61 11.11 -32.00
C GLY A 300 -39.36 11.31 -30.50
N LYS A 301 -39.62 12.52 -29.99
CA LYS A 301 -39.52 12.97 -28.59
C LYS A 301 -40.65 12.38 -27.71
N ASN A 302 -40.41 12.21 -26.40
CA ASN A 302 -41.28 12.71 -25.32
C ASN A 302 -40.66 12.51 -23.91
N THR A 303 -40.99 13.47 -23.05
CA THR A 303 -40.40 13.93 -21.78
C THR A 303 -41.03 13.27 -20.50
N PRO A 304 -40.60 13.64 -19.27
CA PRO A 304 -40.48 12.73 -18.12
C PRO A 304 -41.66 12.78 -17.13
N HIS A 305 -41.64 11.87 -16.15
CA HIS A 305 -42.44 11.98 -14.93
C HIS A 305 -41.56 12.09 -13.68
N ALA A 306 -41.78 13.17 -12.93
CA ALA A 306 -41.30 13.41 -11.58
C ALA A 306 -42.43 13.23 -10.56
N GLY A 307 -42.03 12.86 -9.34
CA GLY A 307 -42.70 13.28 -8.10
C GLY A 307 -43.36 12.17 -7.26
N ARG A 308 -42.81 11.92 -6.06
CA ARG A 308 -43.43 12.39 -4.80
C ARG A 308 -42.55 12.17 -3.57
N HIS A 309 -42.73 13.12 -2.65
CA HIS A 309 -42.07 13.36 -1.38
C HIS A 309 -42.38 12.33 -0.29
N GLY A 310 -41.50 12.27 0.72
CA GLY A 310 -41.80 11.81 2.08
C GLY A 310 -40.68 12.23 3.04
N ALA A 311 -41.02 13.06 4.02
CA ALA A 311 -40.11 13.84 4.86
C ALA A 311 -39.83 13.21 6.24
N ASN A 312 -38.70 13.65 6.82
CA ASN A 312 -38.38 13.90 8.24
C ASN A 312 -38.48 12.80 9.30
N LYS A 313 -37.35 12.57 10.00
CA LYS A 313 -37.27 12.72 11.47
C LYS A 313 -35.82 12.85 11.95
N GLU A 314 -35.55 13.98 12.58
CA GLU A 314 -34.40 14.25 13.47
C GLU A 314 -34.49 13.38 14.74
N ASN A 315 -33.35 12.93 15.28
CA ASN A 315 -32.92 13.29 16.64
C ASN A 315 -31.61 12.63 17.11
N LEU A 316 -30.90 13.45 17.88
CA LEU A 316 -29.96 13.20 18.99
C LEU A 316 -28.54 12.66 18.74
N GLU A 317 -27.62 13.59 18.95
CA GLU A 317 -26.27 13.44 19.51
C GLU A 317 -26.22 12.52 20.74
N LEU A 318 -25.13 11.75 20.90
CA LEU A 318 -24.39 11.68 22.17
C LEU A 318 -23.04 10.96 22.00
N ASN A 319 -22.04 11.59 22.61
CA ASN A 319 -20.65 11.21 22.81
C ASN A 319 -20.41 9.77 23.28
N GLY A 320 -19.23 9.22 22.95
CA GLY A 320 -18.73 8.02 23.62
C GLY A 320 -17.46 7.41 23.03
N SER A 321 -16.33 8.13 23.12
CA SER A 321 -14.99 7.55 22.95
C SER A 321 -14.73 6.48 24.01
N ILE A 322 -14.52 5.22 23.61
CA ILE A 322 -13.85 4.20 24.45
C ILE A 322 -12.85 3.40 23.62
N LEU A 323 -11.59 3.69 23.92
CA LEU A 323 -10.36 2.89 23.89
C LEU A 323 -10.52 1.37 23.67
N SER A 324 -9.82 0.82 22.68
CA SER A 324 -9.06 -0.43 22.87
C SER A 324 -8.01 -0.62 21.76
N ALA A 325 -6.85 0.02 21.93
CA ALA A 325 -5.65 -0.34 21.19
C ALA A 325 -5.10 -1.64 21.79
N ARG A 326 -5.32 -2.77 21.11
CA ARG A 326 -4.60 -4.02 21.38
C ARG A 326 -3.20 -3.90 20.79
N THR A 327 -2.23 -3.66 21.66
CA THR A 327 -0.80 -3.88 21.39
C THR A 327 -0.57 -5.35 21.04
N PHE A 328 -0.15 -5.62 19.80
CA PHE A 328 0.36 -6.91 19.39
C PHE A 328 1.84 -6.99 19.79
N LYS A 329 2.15 -7.94 20.68
CA LYS A 329 3.49 -8.48 20.89
C LYS A 329 3.79 -9.47 19.77
N GLY A 330 4.99 -9.39 19.22
CA GLY A 330 5.59 -10.35 18.28
C GLY A 330 6.64 -9.62 17.45
N LEU A 331 7.82 -10.15 17.17
CA LEU A 331 8.37 -11.46 17.39
C LEU A 331 9.89 -11.27 17.48
N GLN A 332 10.50 -11.97 18.42
CA GLN A 332 11.93 -12.11 18.53
C GLN A 332 12.35 -13.24 17.58
N ILE A 333 13.27 -12.94 16.66
CA ILE A 333 14.24 -13.89 16.11
C ILE A 333 15.60 -13.26 16.34
#